data_AF-A0A177QAA8-F1
#
_entry.id   AF-A0A177QAA8-F1
#
_cell.length_a   1.000
_cell.length_b   1.000
_cell.length_c   1.000
_cell.angle_alpha   90.00
_cell.angle_beta   90.00
_cell.angle_gamma   90.00
#
_symmetry.space_group_name_H-M   'P 1'
#
loop_
_entity.id
_entity.type
_entity.pdbx_description
1 polymer ?
#
loop_
_entity_poly.entity_id
_entity_poly.type
_entity_poly.pdbx_seq_one_letter_code
_entity_poly.pdbx_strand_id
1 'polypeptide(L)'
;MRTIGAGLPALHEESQMKIEFMYSKTTGRGKEAEEALKQALEATEVDAEVVYTEVSDSEDAKLKKFLGSPSIRVAGVDVEYGDREPDEYQAGTRYYNTPQGWKPYPHARLIANTILEAVEREKAKG
;
A
#
# COMPACT_ATOMS: atom_id res chain seq x y z
N MET A 1 -50.69 -2.42 -20.01
CA MET A 1 -49.73 -3.43 -20.54
C MET A 1 -48.44 -2.69 -20.84
N ARG A 2 -47.30 -3.23 -20.36
CA ARG A 2 -45.94 -2.64 -20.25
C ARG A 2 -45.61 -1.91 -18.94
N THR A 3 -45.28 -2.71 -17.92
CA THR A 3 -44.01 -2.70 -17.15
C THR A 3 -42.82 -2.15 -17.97
N ILE A 4 -41.72 -1.59 -17.46
CA ILE A 4 -41.03 -1.46 -16.17
C ILE A 4 -39.92 -0.42 -16.39
N GLY A 5 -39.50 0.25 -15.32
CA GLY A 5 -38.30 1.09 -15.34
C GLY A 5 -37.90 1.54 -13.95
N ALA A 6 -37.92 0.63 -12.96
CA ALA A 6 -37.25 0.87 -11.70
C ALA A 6 -35.74 0.79 -11.98
N GLY A 7 -35.09 1.95 -12.12
CA GLY A 7 -33.64 2.04 -12.02
C GLY A 7 -33.26 1.76 -10.57
N LEU A 8 -32.95 0.50 -10.25
CA LEU A 8 -32.18 0.17 -9.06
C LEU A 8 -30.75 0.72 -9.23
N PRO A 9 -30.12 1.21 -8.15
CA PRO A 9 -28.82 1.88 -8.22
C PRO A 9 -27.72 0.90 -8.64
N ALA A 10 -26.71 1.41 -9.35
CA ALA A 10 -25.46 0.70 -9.57
C ALA A 10 -24.76 0.52 -8.22
N LEU A 11 -25.00 -0.61 -7.56
CA LEU A 11 -24.18 -1.11 -6.46
C LEU A 11 -23.19 -2.11 -7.04
N HIS A 12 -22.10 -1.59 -7.57
CA HIS A 12 -20.83 -2.32 -7.53
C HIS A 12 -19.82 -1.37 -6.88
N GLU A 13 -20.01 -1.15 -5.59
CA GLU A 13 -18.91 -0.82 -4.70
C GLU A 13 -18.19 -2.15 -4.42
N GLU A 14 -17.63 -2.75 -5.48
CA GLU A 14 -16.63 -3.80 -5.34
C GLU A 14 -15.47 -3.10 -4.65
N SER A 15 -15.23 -3.40 -3.37
CA SER A 15 -14.23 -2.67 -2.59
C SER A 15 -12.87 -2.81 -3.27
N GLN A 16 -12.46 -1.75 -3.97
CA GLN A 16 -11.16 -1.68 -4.62
C GLN A 16 -10.09 -1.94 -3.55
N MET A 17 -9.06 -2.74 -3.88
CA MET A 17 -8.02 -3.07 -2.90
C MET A 17 -7.35 -1.79 -2.41
N LYS A 18 -7.38 -1.52 -1.10
CA LYS A 18 -6.72 -0.34 -0.54
C LYS A 18 -5.21 -0.56 -0.41
N ILE A 19 -4.43 0.38 -0.92
CA ILE A 19 -2.99 0.48 -0.70
C ILE A 19 -2.70 1.77 0.06
N GLU A 20 -2.06 1.66 1.21
CA GLU A 20 -1.64 2.81 2.01
C GLU A 20 -0.19 3.14 1.69
N PHE A 21 0.05 4.36 1.20
CA PHE A 21 1.38 4.88 0.91
C PHE A 21 1.70 5.99 1.92
N MET A 22 2.54 5.67 2.89
CA MET A 22 2.96 6.61 3.91
C MET A 22 4.36 7.14 3.63
N TYR A 23 4.56 8.45 3.79
CA TYR A 23 5.84 9.10 3.50
C TYR A 23 6.09 10.29 4.42
N SER A 24 7.36 10.62 4.62
CA SER A 24 7.75 11.91 5.21
C SER A 24 8.49 12.75 4.17
N LYS A 25 8.03 13.99 3.94
CA LYS A 25 8.68 14.94 3.02
C LYS A 25 10.12 15.25 3.40
N THR A 26 10.45 15.15 4.69
CA THR A 26 11.79 15.43 5.23
C THR A 26 12.86 14.44 4.75
N THR A 27 12.46 13.24 4.32
CA THR A 27 13.39 12.18 3.89
C THR A 27 13.75 12.22 2.40
N GLY A 28 12.90 12.85 1.57
CA GLY A 28 13.09 12.92 0.13
C GLY A 28 13.01 11.56 -0.60
N ARG A 29 12.31 10.56 -0.05
CA ARG A 29 12.22 9.18 -0.59
C ARG A 29 10.88 8.78 -1.20
N GLY A 30 9.93 9.72 -1.27
CA GLY A 30 8.59 9.44 -1.79
C GLY A 30 8.59 9.04 -3.27
N LYS A 31 9.41 9.69 -4.10
CA LYS A 31 9.34 9.54 -5.56
C LYS A 31 9.76 8.15 -6.03
N GLU A 32 10.91 7.65 -5.58
CA GLU A 32 11.41 6.33 -5.99
C GLU A 32 10.47 5.20 -5.53
N ALA A 33 9.83 5.39 -4.37
CA ALA A 33 8.85 4.46 -3.84
C ALA A 33 7.51 4.51 -4.61
N GLU A 34 7.08 5.69 -5.05
CA GLU A 34 5.90 5.86 -5.92
C GLU A 34 6.14 5.21 -7.28
N GLU A 35 7.33 5.37 -7.86
CA GLU A 35 7.73 4.68 -9.10
C GLU A 35 7.70 3.15 -8.92
N ALA A 36 8.19 2.63 -7.79
CA ALA A 36 8.13 1.20 -7.48
C ALA A 36 6.68 0.69 -7.31
N LEU A 37 5.80 1.46 -6.65
CA LEU A 37 4.38 1.12 -6.52
C LEU A 37 3.69 1.11 -7.89
N LYS A 38 3.95 2.10 -8.74
CA LYS A 38 3.42 2.16 -10.10
C LYS A 38 3.80 0.93 -10.91
N GLN A 39 5.08 0.54 -10.89
CA GLN A 39 5.56 -0.68 -11.57
C GLN A 39 4.87 -1.95 -11.04
N ALA A 40 4.60 -2.01 -9.74
CA ALA A 40 3.91 -3.15 -9.14
C ALA A 40 2.43 -3.24 -9.58
N LEU A 41 1.73 -2.11 -9.62
CA LEU A 41 0.35 -2.04 -10.13
C LEU A 41 0.28 -2.41 -11.61
N GLU A 42 1.19 -1.88 -12.43
CA GLU A 42 1.27 -2.23 -13.86
C GLU A 42 1.55 -3.73 -14.08
N ALA A 43 2.41 -4.33 -13.26
CA ALA A 43 2.77 -5.75 -13.39
C ALA A 43 1.70 -6.72 -12.88
N THR A 44 0.80 -6.27 -12.00
CA THR A 44 -0.25 -7.11 -11.41
C THR A 44 -1.60 -6.94 -12.10
N GLU A 45 -1.79 -5.85 -12.85
CA GLU A 45 -3.06 -5.48 -13.50
C GLU A 45 -4.24 -5.42 -12.50
N VAL A 46 -3.94 -5.19 -11.21
CA VAL A 46 -4.94 -5.08 -10.15
C VAL A 46 -5.39 -3.64 -10.03
N ASP A 47 -6.72 -3.46 -9.99
CA ASP A 47 -7.32 -2.17 -9.68
C ASP A 47 -7.31 -1.94 -8.16
N ALA A 48 -6.55 -0.92 -7.71
CA ALA A 48 -6.31 -0.63 -6.30
C ALA A 48 -6.40 0.87 -6.00
N GLU A 49 -7.06 1.22 -4.90
CA GLU A 49 -7.11 2.60 -4.40
C GLU A 49 -5.84 2.91 -3.63
N VAL A 50 -5.05 3.87 -4.08
CA VAL A 50 -3.83 4.30 -3.36
C VAL A 50 -4.13 5.53 -2.50
N VAL A 51 -4.01 5.37 -1.18
CA VAL A 51 -4.18 6.43 -0.19
C VAL A 51 -2.83 6.93 0.29
N TYR A 52 -2.50 8.17 -0.04
CA TYR A 52 -1.26 8.82 0.36
C TYR A 52 -1.40 9.53 1.71
N THR A 53 -0.52 9.22 2.65
CA THR A 53 -0.51 9.83 3.99
C THR A 53 0.87 10.40 4.29
N GLU A 54 0.96 11.71 4.47
CA GLU A 54 2.17 12.36 4.96
C GLU A 54 2.32 12.13 6.47
N VAL A 55 3.55 11.90 6.92
CA VAL A 55 3.95 11.84 8.34
C VAL A 55 4.95 12.94 8.65
N SER A 56 4.57 13.84 9.56
CA SER A 56 5.33 15.08 9.83
C SER A 56 6.46 14.90 10.83
N ASP A 57 6.24 14.11 11.89
CA ASP A 57 7.12 14.02 13.05
C ASP A 57 6.96 12.69 13.79
N SER A 58 7.74 12.51 14.86
CA SER A 58 7.78 11.27 15.64
C SER A 58 6.48 10.96 16.40
N GLU A 59 5.70 11.96 16.81
CA GLU A 59 4.42 11.71 17.48
C GLU A 59 3.37 11.27 16.46
N ASP A 60 3.33 11.95 15.30
CA ASP A 60 2.50 11.56 14.17
C ASP A 60 2.87 10.15 13.65
N ALA A 61 4.16 9.80 13.65
CA ALA A 61 4.64 8.46 13.30
C ALA A 61 4.07 7.38 14.24
N LYS A 62 4.01 7.63 15.55
CA LYS A 62 3.41 6.69 16.51
C LYS A 62 1.90 6.55 16.27
N LEU A 63 1.20 7.67 16.10
CA LEU A 63 -0.26 7.68 15.89
C LEU A 63 -0.66 6.90 14.63
N LYS A 64 0.13 7.03 13.57
CA LYS A 64 -0.12 6.37 12.28
C LYS A 64 0.59 5.03 12.13
N LYS A 65 1.26 4.54 13.18
CA LYS A 65 2.09 3.31 13.15
C LYS A 65 3.07 3.30 11.97
N PHE A 66 3.79 4.41 11.78
CA PHE A 66 4.69 4.60 10.65
C PHE A 66 6.08 4.01 10.94
N LEU A 67 6.49 3.03 10.14
CA LEU A 67 7.78 2.34 10.29
C LEU A 67 8.97 3.14 9.73
N GLY A 68 8.72 4.34 9.22
CA GLY A 68 9.67 5.18 8.49
C GLY A 68 9.32 5.31 7.02
N SER A 69 9.96 6.27 6.36
CA SER A 69 9.65 6.68 4.98
C SER A 69 10.48 5.90 3.95
N PRO A 70 9.85 5.35 2.90
CA PRO A 70 8.41 5.13 2.75
C PRO A 70 7.94 3.94 3.60
N SER A 71 6.64 3.85 3.89
CA SER A 71 5.99 2.61 4.35
C SER A 71 4.77 2.35 3.48
N ILE A 72 4.66 1.14 2.95
CA ILE A 72 3.57 0.75 2.03
C ILE A 72 2.86 -0.45 2.63
N ARG A 73 1.53 -0.37 2.73
CA ARG A 73 0.67 -1.49 3.15
C ARG A 73 -0.34 -1.80 2.07
N VAL A 74 -0.57 -3.09 1.84
CA VAL A 74 -1.55 -3.59 0.88
C VAL A 74 -2.62 -4.35 1.64
N ALA A 75 -3.87 -3.88 1.58
CA ALA A 75 -4.97 -4.40 2.39
C ALA A 75 -4.60 -4.50 3.89
N GLY A 76 -3.89 -3.49 4.41
CA GLY A 76 -3.42 -3.43 5.80
C GLY A 76 -2.15 -4.23 6.12
N VAL A 77 -1.55 -4.94 5.15
CA VAL A 77 -0.34 -5.76 5.34
C VAL A 77 0.90 -5.02 4.84
N ASP A 78 1.92 -4.83 5.69
CA ASP A 78 3.18 -4.21 5.27
C ASP A 78 3.95 -5.08 4.26
N VAL A 79 4.50 -4.43 3.23
CA VAL A 79 5.16 -5.14 2.12
C VAL A 79 6.44 -5.88 2.52
N GLU A 80 7.13 -5.49 3.59
CA GLU A 80 8.36 -6.16 4.05
C GLU A 80 8.07 -7.10 5.24
N TYR A 81 7.33 -6.61 6.23
CA TYR A 81 7.12 -7.33 7.49
C TYR A 81 5.90 -8.25 7.49
N GLY A 82 5.00 -8.10 6.51
CA GLY A 82 3.72 -8.82 6.50
C GLY A 82 2.93 -8.53 7.78
N ASP A 83 2.39 -9.58 8.40
CA ASP A 83 1.66 -9.50 9.67
C ASP A 83 2.56 -9.35 10.92
N ARG A 84 3.89 -9.23 10.73
CA ARG A 84 4.89 -9.20 11.81
C ARG A 84 5.62 -7.86 11.89
N GLU A 85 4.86 -6.77 11.84
CA GLU A 85 5.40 -5.42 12.02
C GLU A 85 6.07 -5.27 13.40
N PRO A 86 7.20 -4.53 13.49
CA PRO A 86 7.80 -4.19 14.77
C PRO A 86 6.96 -3.12 15.51
N ASP A 87 7.11 -3.05 16.83
CA ASP A 87 6.46 -2.01 17.66
C ASP A 87 7.18 -0.65 17.64
N GLU A 88 8.22 -0.51 16.81
CA GLU A 88 9.02 0.71 16.69
C GLU A 88 8.56 1.57 15.51
N TYR A 89 8.22 2.82 15.80
CA TYR A 89 7.76 3.81 14.82
C TYR A 89 8.70 5.01 14.75
N GLN A 90 8.97 5.50 13.55
CA GLN A 90 9.87 6.63 13.32
C GLN A 90 9.47 7.47 12.12
N ALA A 91 9.77 8.77 12.14
CA ALA A 91 9.58 9.67 10.99
C ALA A 91 10.76 9.66 9.99
N GLY A 92 11.84 8.93 10.30
CA GLY A 92 13.06 8.90 9.51
C GLY A 92 13.01 8.01 8.27
N THR A 93 14.16 7.81 7.63
CA THR A 93 14.27 6.96 6.43
C THR A 93 14.22 5.49 6.81
N ARG A 94 13.40 4.72 6.10
CA ARG A 94 13.34 3.26 6.18
C ARG A 94 14.16 2.63 5.08
N TYR A 95 14.88 1.56 5.41
CA TYR A 95 15.68 0.80 4.45
C TYR A 95 15.10 -0.59 4.24
N TYR A 96 15.17 -1.04 3.00
CA TYR A 96 14.66 -2.31 2.52
C TYR A 96 15.81 -3.14 1.96
N ASN A 97 15.78 -4.44 2.21
CA ASN A 97 16.75 -5.36 1.64
C ASN A 97 16.33 -5.74 0.22
N THR A 98 16.96 -5.14 -0.78
CA THR A 98 16.64 -5.39 -2.18
C THR A 98 17.71 -6.25 -2.85
N PRO A 99 17.44 -6.87 -4.02
CA PRO A 99 18.46 -7.58 -4.78
C PRO A 99 19.66 -6.70 -5.18
N GLN A 100 19.51 -5.36 -5.18
CA GLN A 100 20.59 -4.39 -5.45
C GLN A 100 21.21 -3.83 -4.15
N GLY A 101 21.02 -4.53 -3.02
CA GLY A 101 21.46 -4.12 -1.69
C GLY A 101 20.43 -3.28 -0.95
N TRP A 102 20.86 -2.66 0.14
CA TRP A 102 19.99 -1.80 0.96
C TRP A 102 19.58 -0.56 0.18
N LYS A 103 18.27 -0.34 0.06
CA LYS A 103 17.69 0.85 -0.59
C LYS A 103 16.73 1.58 0.35
N PRO A 104 16.64 2.91 0.27
CA PRO A 104 15.73 3.70 1.10
C PRO A 104 14.28 3.70 0.57
N TYR A 105 13.88 2.63 -0.14
CA TYR A 105 12.56 2.40 -0.71
C TYR A 105 12.42 0.91 -1.09
N PRO A 106 11.21 0.34 -1.11
CA PRO A 106 10.98 -1.06 -1.47
C PRO A 106 11.19 -1.28 -2.96
N HIS A 107 11.59 -2.50 -3.33
CA HIS A 107 11.63 -2.94 -4.72
C HIS A 107 10.21 -3.26 -5.22
N ALA A 108 9.86 -2.90 -6.46
CA ALA A 108 8.52 -3.10 -7.03
C ALA A 108 8.00 -4.54 -6.87
N ARG A 109 8.84 -5.54 -7.11
CA ARG A 109 8.52 -6.97 -6.90
C ARG A 109 8.00 -7.29 -5.49
N LEU A 110 8.52 -6.64 -4.45
CA LEU A 110 8.05 -6.86 -3.08
C LEU A 110 6.59 -6.44 -2.95
N ILE A 111 6.27 -5.23 -3.42
CA ILE A 111 4.91 -4.68 -3.44
C ILE A 111 3.98 -5.56 -4.29
N ALA A 112 4.42 -5.95 -5.48
CA ALA A 112 3.64 -6.77 -6.40
C ALA A 112 3.27 -8.14 -5.79
N ASN A 113 4.21 -8.78 -5.09
CA ASN A 113 3.94 -10.03 -4.40
C ASN A 113 2.87 -9.84 -3.31
N THR A 114 2.96 -8.78 -2.49
CA THR A 114 1.95 -8.51 -1.46
C THR A 114 0.56 -8.23 -2.05
N ILE A 115 0.49 -7.56 -3.21
CA ILE A 115 -0.76 -7.38 -3.97
C ILE A 115 -1.35 -8.72 -4.40
N LEU A 116 -0.55 -9.58 -5.04
CA LEU A 116 -1.02 -10.89 -5.49
C LEU A 116 -1.48 -11.76 -4.32
N GLU A 117 -0.74 -11.76 -3.22
CA GLU A 117 -1.15 -12.45 -1.99
C GLU A 117 -2.47 -11.91 -1.42
N ALA A 118 -2.67 -10.59 -1.46
CA ALA A 118 -3.94 -9.99 -1.04
C ALA A 118 -5.09 -10.42 -1.94
N VAL A 119 -4.90 -10.46 -3.27
CA VAL A 119 -5.91 -10.98 -4.22
C VAL A 119 -6.28 -12.42 -3.89
N GLU A 120 -5.29 -13.30 -3.66
CA GLU A 120 -5.57 -14.70 -3.34
C GLU A 120 -6.29 -14.86 -1.99
N ARG A 121 -5.98 -14.02 -0.99
CA ARG A 121 -6.71 -13.99 0.28
C ARG A 121 -8.16 -13.56 0.12
N GLU A 122 -8.45 -12.58 -0.73
CA GLU A 122 -9.83 -12.14 -0.99
C GLU A 122 -10.62 -13.23 -1.73
N LYS A 123 -10.01 -13.89 -2.73
CA LYS A 123 -10.63 -15.04 -3.41
C LYS A 123 -10.95 -16.20 -2.47
N ALA A 124 -10.10 -16.45 -1.46
CA ALA A 124 -10.31 -17.54 -0.51
C ALA A 124 -11.40 -17.25 0.55
N LYS A 125 -11.86 -16.00 0.68
CA LYS A 125 -12.93 -15.58 1.61
C LYS A 125 -14.32 -15.64 0.98
N GLY A 126 -14.41 -15.61 -0.36
CA GLY A 126 -15.66 -15.72 -1.13
C GLY A 126 -16.03 -17.15 -1.45
#